data_AF-A0A942MIH2-F1
#
_entry.id   AF-A0A942MIH2-F1
#
_cell.length_a   1.000
_cell.length_b   1.000
_cell.length_c   1.000
_cell.angle_alpha   90.00
_cell.angle_beta   90.00
_cell.angle_gamma   90.00
#
_symmetry.space_group_name_H-M   'P 1'
#
loop_
_entity.id
_entity.type
_entity.pdbx_description
1 polymer ?
#
loop_
_entity_poly.entity_id
_entity_poly.type
_entity_poly.pdbx_seq_one_letter_code
_entity_poly.pdbx_strand_id
1 'polypeptide(L)'
;MDFYKSLLHQFGEDVPKAFGTLTSLAGHFLGGVGLDLTTAENRYKLGMAVENKAIEMYRVFIMESWEHPEIRKRAFHNMIDEELHLLWYKDNLKHTTSLVQ
;
A
#
# COMPACT_ATOMS: atom_id res chain seq x y z
N MET A 1 0.07 12.50 -3.44
CA MET A 1 0.42 12.90 -2.05
C MET A 1 -0.04 14.30 -1.68
N ASP A 2 -0.08 15.25 -2.61
CA ASP A 2 -0.30 16.67 -2.27
C ASP A 2 -1.68 16.95 -1.63
N PHE A 3 -2.71 16.18 -1.99
CA PHE A 3 -4.04 16.29 -1.38
C PHE A 3 -4.01 16.20 0.16
N TYR A 4 -3.42 15.15 0.73
CA TYR A 4 -3.41 14.94 2.18
C TYR A 4 -2.50 15.94 2.89
N LYS A 5 -1.40 16.35 2.25
CA LYS A 5 -0.51 17.38 2.80
C LYS A 5 -1.24 18.73 2.89
N SER A 6 -1.91 19.13 1.82
CA SER A 6 -2.73 20.35 1.81
C SER A 6 -3.84 20.30 2.86
N LEU A 7 -4.46 19.13 3.04
CA LEU A 7 -5.50 18.94 4.06
C LEU A 7 -4.95 19.10 5.48
N LEU A 8 -3.83 18.45 5.81
CA LEU A 8 -3.18 18.60 7.13
C LEU A 8 -2.84 20.06 7.42
N HIS A 9 -2.26 20.76 6.44
CA HIS A 9 -1.99 22.19 6.58
C HIS A 9 -3.25 23.04 6.80
N GLN A 10 -4.39 22.69 6.18
CA GLN A 10 -5.67 23.38 6.42
C GLN A 10 -6.18 23.18 7.85
N PHE A 11 -5.89 22.03 8.47
CA PHE A 11 -6.21 21.77 9.87
C PHE A 11 -5.18 22.32 10.86
N GLY A 12 -4.12 23.00 10.36
CA GLY A 12 -3.04 23.50 11.20
C GLY A 12 -2.10 22.40 11.72
N GLU A 13 -2.17 21.21 11.14
CA GLU A 13 -1.34 20.06 11.49
C GLU A 13 -0.07 20.01 10.64
N ASP A 14 1.04 19.58 11.26
CA ASP A 14 2.28 19.34 10.55
C ASP A 14 2.22 18.03 9.75
N VAL A 15 2.82 18.03 8.55
CA VAL A 15 2.94 16.81 7.75
C VAL A 15 3.94 15.87 8.45
N PRO A 16 3.53 14.66 8.84
CA PRO A 16 4.43 13.70 9.46
C PRO A 16 5.61 13.43 8.53
N LYS A 17 6.83 13.54 9.06
CA LYS A 17 8.00 13.01 8.37
C LYS A 17 7.82 11.49 8.33
N ALA A 18 7.67 10.93 7.13
CA ALA A 18 7.57 9.48 6.97
C ALA A 18 8.90 8.85 7.38
N PHE A 19 8.98 8.36 8.63
CA PHE A 19 10.12 7.63 9.14
C PHE A 19 9.83 6.13 9.02
N GLY A 20 10.35 5.52 7.96
CA GLY A 20 10.24 4.08 7.74
C GLY A 20 10.63 3.71 6.31
N THR A 21 11.46 2.69 6.15
CA THR A 21 11.69 2.09 4.82
C THR A 21 10.57 1.11 4.50
N LEU A 22 10.31 0.85 3.21
CA LEU A 22 9.43 -0.25 2.77
C LEU A 22 9.79 -1.57 3.47
N THR A 23 11.08 -1.74 3.82
CA THR A 23 11.66 -2.87 4.55
C THR A 23 11.19 -2.97 6.01
N SER A 24 10.99 -1.85 6.71
CA SER A 24 10.43 -1.83 8.06
C SER A 24 8.97 -2.29 8.03
N LEU A 25 8.22 -1.86 7.02
CA LEU A 25 6.85 -2.27 6.77
C LEU A 25 6.81 -3.78 6.42
N ALA A 26 7.70 -4.23 5.53
CA ALA A 26 7.88 -5.63 5.17
C ALA A 26 8.18 -6.54 6.37
N GLY A 27 9.10 -6.14 7.25
CA GLY A 27 9.46 -6.92 8.45
C GLY A 27 8.28 -7.11 9.40
N HIS A 28 7.41 -6.11 9.51
CA HIS A 28 6.18 -6.18 10.31
C HIS A 28 5.11 -7.09 9.67
N PHE A 29 4.96 -7.06 8.34
CA PHE A 29 3.93 -7.85 7.64
C PHE A 29 4.34 -9.29 7.32
N LEU A 30 5.63 -9.55 7.19
CA LEU A 30 6.16 -10.85 6.73
C LEU A 30 6.90 -11.60 7.86
N GLY A 31 6.70 -11.17 9.12
CA GLY A 31 7.11 -11.92 10.31
C GLY A 31 8.61 -11.98 10.56
N GLY A 32 9.36 -10.94 10.19
CA GLY A 32 10.82 -10.91 10.37
C GLY A 32 11.59 -11.92 9.48
N VAL A 33 10.90 -12.59 8.55
CA VAL A 33 11.55 -13.44 7.55
C VAL A 33 12.37 -12.52 6.66
N GLY A 34 13.69 -12.70 6.67
CA GLY A 34 14.58 -12.05 5.72
C GLY A 34 14.17 -12.47 4.32
N LEU A 35 13.28 -11.69 3.70
CA LEU A 35 12.95 -11.87 2.30
C LEU A 35 14.20 -11.48 1.52
N ASP A 36 14.77 -12.48 0.86
CA ASP A 36 15.75 -12.24 -0.17
C ASP A 36 15.07 -11.49 -1.32
N LEU A 37 15.09 -10.15 -1.25
CA LEU A 37 14.51 -9.26 -2.27
C LEU A 37 15.35 -9.22 -3.55
N THR A 38 16.34 -10.12 -3.72
CA THR A 38 17.06 -10.22 -4.99
C THR A 38 16.21 -10.89 -6.08
N THR A 39 15.22 -11.72 -5.72
CA THR A 39 14.35 -12.39 -6.71
C THR A 39 13.10 -11.57 -7.05
N ALA A 40 12.66 -11.66 -8.30
CA ALA A 40 11.40 -11.05 -8.75
C ALA A 40 10.20 -11.61 -7.97
N GLU A 41 10.18 -12.93 -7.71
CA GLU A 41 9.13 -13.60 -6.93
C GLU A 41 8.96 -12.98 -5.54
N ASN A 42 10.06 -12.81 -4.80
CA ASN A 42 9.99 -12.25 -3.44
C ASN A 42 9.59 -10.78 -3.46
N ARG A 43 10.01 -10.00 -4.47
CA ARG A 43 9.55 -8.62 -4.66
C ARG A 43 8.05 -8.56 -4.92
N TYR A 44 7.50 -9.44 -5.73
CA TYR A 44 6.06 -9.49 -5.99
C TYR A 44 5.27 -9.91 -4.76
N LYS A 45 5.73 -10.93 -4.01
CA LYS A 45 5.10 -11.30 -2.73
C LYS A 45 5.11 -10.16 -1.72
N LEU A 46 6.23 -9.43 -1.61
CA LEU A 46 6.31 -8.23 -0.78
C LEU A 46 5.33 -7.15 -1.25
N GLY A 47 5.32 -6.84 -2.55
CA GLY A 47 4.39 -5.88 -3.15
C GLY A 47 2.95 -6.23 -2.81
N MET A 48 2.54 -7.48 -3.03
CA MET A 48 1.21 -7.98 -2.67
C MET A 48 0.90 -7.80 -1.17
N ALA A 49 1.85 -8.05 -0.28
CA ALA A 49 1.63 -7.86 1.16
C ALA A 49 1.39 -6.39 1.52
N VAL A 50 2.15 -5.47 0.91
CA VAL A 50 1.97 -4.03 1.08
C VAL A 50 0.61 -3.58 0.54
N GLU A 51 0.23 -4.00 -0.68
CA GLU A 51 -1.04 -3.58 -1.27
C GLU A 51 -2.25 -4.12 -0.48
N ASN A 52 -2.22 -5.39 -0.06
CA ASN A 52 -3.29 -5.93 0.79
C ASN A 52 -3.44 -5.11 2.07
N LYS A 53 -2.32 -4.70 2.69
CA LYS A 53 -2.40 -3.88 3.89
C LYS A 53 -2.96 -2.49 3.61
N ALA A 54 -2.50 -1.85 2.53
CA ALA A 54 -3.00 -0.54 2.14
C ALA A 54 -4.51 -0.58 1.90
N ILE A 55 -5.02 -1.62 1.23
CA ILE A 55 -6.46 -1.83 0.99
C ILE A 55 -7.21 -1.97 2.33
N GLU A 56 -6.72 -2.77 3.29
CA GLU A 56 -7.32 -2.87 4.63
C GLU A 56 -7.38 -1.51 5.34
N MET A 57 -6.28 -0.75 5.31
CA MET A 57 -6.19 0.56 5.94
C MET A 57 -7.14 1.56 5.28
N TYR A 58 -7.23 1.56 3.95
CA TYR A 58 -8.18 2.42 3.23
C TYR A 58 -9.63 2.07 3.56
N ARG A 59 -10.00 0.80 3.68
CA ARG A 59 -11.36 0.40 4.08
C ARG A 59 -11.74 0.98 5.44
N VAL A 60 -10.85 0.89 6.42
CA VAL A 60 -11.06 1.49 7.75
C VAL A 60 -11.14 3.02 7.64
N PHE A 61 -10.17 3.64 6.95
CA PHE A 61 -10.11 5.10 6.83
C PHE A 61 -11.31 5.70 6.09
N ILE A 62 -11.85 5.00 5.09
CA ILE A 62 -13.08 5.40 4.37
C ILE A 62 -14.28 5.46 5.32
N MET A 63 -14.37 4.51 6.25
CA MET A 63 -15.44 4.47 7.25
C MET A 63 -15.27 5.56 8.31
N GLU A 64 -14.03 5.78 8.78
CA GLU A 64 -13.71 6.80 9.78
C GLU A 64 -13.88 8.23 9.23
N SER A 65 -13.66 8.42 7.93
CA SER A 65 -13.79 9.71 7.25
C SER A 65 -15.16 9.92 6.57
N TRP A 66 -16.19 9.17 6.99
CA TRP A 66 -17.49 9.15 6.29
C TRP A 66 -18.14 10.53 6.16
N GLU A 67 -18.01 11.37 7.19
CA GLU A 67 -18.54 12.74 7.26
C GLU A 67 -17.74 13.75 6.39
N HIS A 68 -16.62 13.31 5.80
CA HIS A 68 -15.74 14.14 4.98
C HIS A 68 -15.73 13.62 3.53
N PRO A 69 -16.73 13.99 2.69
CA PRO A 69 -16.94 13.38 1.37
C PRO A 69 -15.73 13.53 0.43
N GLU A 70 -14.98 14.62 0.52
CA GLU A 70 -13.78 14.84 -0.29
C GLU A 70 -12.62 13.91 0.08
N ILE A 71 -12.45 13.64 1.38
CA ILE A 71 -11.45 12.69 1.90
C ILE A 71 -11.86 11.28 1.46
N ARG A 72 -13.12 10.92 1.67
CA ARG A 72 -13.67 9.62 1.29
C ARG A 72 -13.51 9.34 -0.21
N LYS A 73 -13.85 10.32 -1.06
CA LYS A 73 -13.69 10.21 -2.52
C LYS A 73 -12.24 9.96 -2.91
N ARG A 74 -11.30 10.70 -2.30
CA ARG A 74 -9.86 10.47 -2.55
C ARG A 74 -9.41 9.10 -2.03
N ALA A 75 -9.86 8.69 -0.84
CA ALA A 75 -9.49 7.41 -0.25
C ALA A 75 -10.00 6.22 -1.09
N PHE A 76 -11.23 6.27 -1.62
CA PHE A 76 -11.73 5.26 -2.56
C PHE A 76 -10.89 5.18 -3.84
N HIS A 77 -10.55 6.33 -4.42
CA HIS A 77 -9.71 6.37 -5.62
C HIS A 77 -8.36 5.70 -5.38
N ASN A 78 -7.68 6.05 -4.29
CA ASN A 78 -6.40 5.44 -3.95
C ASN A 78 -6.53 3.94 -3.64
N MET A 79 -7.60 3.53 -2.94
CA MET A 79 -7.83 2.10 -2.66
C MET A 79 -7.98 1.29 -3.95
N ILE A 80 -8.69 1.82 -4.95
CA ILE A 80 -8.84 1.18 -6.26
C ILE A 80 -7.47 1.06 -6.96
N ASP A 81 -6.61 2.06 -6.88
CA ASP A 81 -5.24 1.97 -7.40
C ASP A 81 -4.47 0.81 -6.73
N GLU A 82 -4.56 0.64 -5.41
CA GLU A 82 -3.89 -0.49 -4.73
C GLU A 82 -4.51 -1.84 -5.10
N GLU A 83 -5.82 -1.91 -5.34
CA GLU A 83 -6.47 -3.13 -5.87
C GLU A 83 -5.95 -3.48 -7.27
N LEU A 84 -5.71 -2.48 -8.13
CA LEU A 84 -5.11 -2.66 -9.45
C LEU A 84 -3.63 -3.05 -9.37
N HIS A 85 -2.85 -2.46 -8.48
CA HIS A 85 -1.48 -2.87 -8.20
C HIS A 85 -1.43 -4.34 -7.73
N LEU A 86 -2.32 -4.74 -6.82
CA LEU A 86 -2.42 -6.11 -6.34
C LEU A 86 -2.74 -7.10 -7.47
N LEU A 87 -3.63 -6.73 -8.39
CA LEU A 87 -3.92 -7.53 -9.58
C LEU A 87 -2.68 -7.66 -10.48
N TRP A 88 -1.98 -6.56 -10.72
CA TRP A 88 -0.74 -6.56 -11.50
C TRP A 88 0.32 -7.47 -10.88
N TYR A 89 0.55 -7.41 -9.57
CA TYR A 89 1.50 -8.30 -8.89
C TYR A 89 1.11 -9.77 -9.00
N LYS A 90 -0.18 -10.10 -8.82
CA LYS A 90 -0.68 -11.47 -8.96
C LYS A 90 -0.47 -12.03 -10.36
N ASP A 91 -0.67 -11.21 -11.39
CA ASP A 91 -0.47 -11.61 -12.78
C ASP A 91 1.01 -11.85 -13.09
N ASN A 92 1.88 -10.91 -12.70
CA ASN A 92 3.32 -11.03 -12.93
C ASN A 92 3.95 -12.18 -12.14
N LEU A 93 3.46 -12.47 -10.93
CA LEU A 93 3.92 -13.62 -10.15
C LEU A 93 3.68 -14.94 -10.89
N LYS A 94 2.50 -15.10 -11.51
CA LYS A 94 2.19 -16.30 -12.33
C LYS A 94 3.17 -16.44 -13.49
N HIS A 95 3.49 -15.34 -14.17
CA HIS A 95 4.45 -15.34 -15.28
C HIS A 95 5.87 -15.67 -14.84
N THR A 96 6.30 -15.23 -13.64
CA THR A 96 7.61 -15.64 -13.10
C THR A 96 7.67 -17.11 -12.74
N THR A 97 6.58 -17.72 -12.31
CA THR A 97 6.54 -19.17 -12.02
C THR A 97 6.49 -20.02 -13.29
N SER A 98 5.87 -19.53 -14.38
CA SER A 98 5.80 -20.27 -15.65
C SER A 98 7.11 -20.32 -16.44
N LEU A 99 8.06 -19.43 -16.16
CA LEU A 99 9.37 -19.38 -16.85
C LEU A 99 10.41 -20.34 -16.25
N VAL A 100 10.05 -21.06 -15.18
CA VAL A 100 10.94 -21.98 -14.44
C VAL A 100 10.55 -23.46 -14.66
N GLN A 101 9.55 -23.73 -15.51
CA GLN A 101 9.17 -25.07 -15.97
C GLN A 101 9.71 -25.35 -17.37
#